data_AF-A0A2D4P6Y2-F1
#
_entry.id   AF-A0A2D4P6Y2-F1
#
_cell.length_a   1.000
_cell.length_b   1.000
_cell.length_c   1.000
_cell.angle_alpha   90.00
_cell.angle_beta   90.00
_cell.angle_gamma   90.00
#
_symmetry.space_group_name_H-M   'P 1'
#
loop_
_entity.id
_entity.type
_entity.pdbx_description
1 polymer ?
#
loop_
_entity_poly.entity_id
_entity_poly.type
_entity_poly.pdbx_seq_one_letter_code
_entity_poly.pdbx_strand_id
1 'polypeptide(L)'
;EVDYGAMTIQKAIQLLCSSDEKNQAMGAYYLQHTCFQDESAKQEVYRLGGIAKPIELLRSSDENVQQASAGALRNLVFRNPTNKLETRRQNGIRECVSLLRRTGNTEIQKQLTGLLWNLSSTDELKEDLIHDALPVLTDRVIVPFSGWCEGISNRSREIVDPEV
;
A
#
# COMPACT_ATOMS: atom_id res chain seq x y z
N GLU A 1 2.00 0.28 34.93
CA GLU A 1 0.72 0.36 34.20
C GLU A 1 0.98 1.07 32.88
N VAL A 2 0.71 0.40 31.77
CA VAL A 2 0.85 1.02 30.45
C VAL A 2 -0.45 1.76 30.19
N ASP A 3 -0.36 3.08 30.05
CA ASP A 3 -1.47 3.94 29.67
C ASP A 3 -2.07 3.47 28.34
N TYR A 4 -3.22 2.78 28.40
CA TYR A 4 -4.05 2.45 27.24
C TYR A 4 -4.94 3.65 26.87
N GLY A 5 -4.36 4.85 26.84
CA GLY A 5 -5.03 6.04 26.32
C GLY A 5 -5.62 5.74 24.95
N ALA A 6 -6.82 6.25 24.69
CA ALA A 6 -7.54 6.04 23.44
C ALA A 6 -6.59 6.25 22.25
N MET A 7 -6.54 5.26 21.35
CA MET A 7 -5.64 5.32 20.19
C MET A 7 -5.92 6.58 19.38
N THR A 8 -4.86 7.34 19.08
CA THR A 8 -4.91 8.57 18.27
C THR A 8 -4.04 8.43 17.03
N ILE A 9 -4.21 9.32 16.03
CA ILE A 9 -3.37 9.36 14.83
C ILE A 9 -1.89 9.53 15.20
N GLN A 10 -1.57 10.45 16.12
CA GLN A 10 -0.20 10.65 16.57
C GLN A 10 0.39 9.39 17.23
N LYS A 11 -0.40 8.69 18.05
CA LYS A 11 0.04 7.44 18.68
C LYS A 11 0.24 6.34 17.65
N ALA A 12 -0.66 6.22 16.68
CA ALA A 12 -0.54 5.27 15.59
C ALA A 12 0.74 5.52 14.78
N ILE A 13 1.06 6.77 14.43
CA ILE A 13 2.33 7.13 13.76
C ILE A 13 3.54 6.77 14.62
N GLN A 14 3.48 6.98 15.94
CA GLN A 14 4.56 6.55 16.84
C GLN A 14 4.75 5.02 16.81
N LEU A 15 3.67 4.25 16.75
CA LEU A 15 3.72 2.79 16.71
C LEU A 15 4.32 2.27 15.39
N LEU A 16 4.10 2.95 14.26
CA LEU A 16 4.78 2.64 12.99
C LEU A 16 6.31 2.73 13.09
N CYS A 17 6.83 3.55 14.00
CA CYS A 17 8.26 3.72 14.24
C CYS A 17 8.82 2.73 15.28
N SER A 18 7.99 1.87 15.87
CA SER A 18 8.44 0.83 16.79
C SER A 18 9.30 -0.22 16.08
N SER A 19 10.16 -0.91 16.83
CA SER A 19 10.89 -2.08 16.33
C SER A 19 10.04 -3.36 16.31
N ASP A 20 8.89 -3.35 16.99
CA ASP A 20 7.98 -4.49 17.09
C ASP A 20 6.96 -4.46 15.94
N GLU A 21 6.99 -5.49 15.10
CA GLU A 21 6.11 -5.69 13.94
C GLU A 21 4.63 -5.67 14.35
N LYS A 22 4.27 -6.15 15.55
CA LYS A 22 2.88 -6.09 16.03
C LYS A 22 2.42 -4.65 16.26
N ASN A 23 3.29 -3.82 16.81
CA ASN A 23 3.02 -2.40 17.01
C ASN A 23 2.93 -1.67 15.67
N GLN A 24 3.84 -1.98 14.73
CA GLN A 24 3.81 -1.42 13.38
C GLN A 24 2.48 -1.76 12.66
N ALA A 25 2.08 -3.03 12.65
CA ALA A 25 0.82 -3.47 12.06
C ALA A 25 -0.38 -2.80 12.74
N MET A 26 -0.41 -2.74 14.08
CA MET A 26 -1.47 -2.07 14.84
C MET A 26 -1.60 -0.58 14.46
N GLY A 27 -0.48 0.14 14.37
CA GLY A 27 -0.47 1.53 13.94
C GLY A 27 -1.02 1.70 12.53
N ALA A 28 -0.60 0.85 11.59
CA ALA A 28 -1.02 0.91 10.20
C ALA A 28 -2.52 0.58 10.04
N TYR A 29 -3.02 -0.46 10.70
CA TYR A 29 -4.45 -0.80 10.69
C TYR A 29 -5.32 0.31 11.26
N TYR A 30 -4.87 0.95 12.34
CA TYR A 30 -5.59 2.10 12.89
C TYR A 30 -5.66 3.24 11.86
N LEU A 31 -4.54 3.62 11.24
CA LEU A 31 -4.55 4.64 10.20
C LEU A 31 -5.44 4.26 9.02
N GLN A 32 -5.41 2.99 8.60
CA GLN A 32 -6.27 2.47 7.53
C GLN A 32 -7.75 2.69 7.86
N HIS A 33 -8.19 2.30 9.05
CA HIS A 33 -9.59 2.43 9.47
C HIS A 33 -10.01 3.90 9.59
N THR A 34 -9.23 4.71 10.29
CA THR A 34 -9.55 6.13 10.52
C THR A 34 -9.59 6.92 9.21
N CYS A 35 -8.61 6.70 8.31
CA CYS A 35 -8.55 7.40 7.03
C CYS A 35 -9.60 6.92 6.01
N PHE A 36 -10.25 5.78 6.23
CA PHE A 36 -11.39 5.38 5.42
C PHE A 36 -12.64 6.24 5.72
N GLN A 37 -12.82 6.62 6.98
CA GLN A 37 -14.03 7.28 7.47
C GLN A 37 -13.94 8.81 7.43
N ASP A 38 -12.73 9.37 7.56
CA ASP A 38 -12.54 10.80 7.79
C ASP A 38 -11.45 11.41 6.89
N GLU A 39 -11.85 12.38 6.07
CA GLU A 39 -10.94 13.16 5.23
C GLU A 39 -10.02 14.08 6.05
N SER A 40 -10.48 14.55 7.21
CA SER A 40 -9.69 15.40 8.10
C SER A 40 -8.54 14.60 8.73
N ALA A 41 -8.77 13.33 9.04
CA ALA A 41 -7.73 12.40 9.49
C ALA A 41 -6.62 12.22 8.44
N LYS A 42 -6.97 12.11 7.16
CA LYS A 42 -5.97 12.04 6.07
C LYS A 42 -5.05 13.26 6.03
N GLN A 43 -5.61 14.45 6.27
CA GLN A 43 -4.85 15.69 6.35
C GLN A 43 -4.01 15.79 7.62
N GLU A 44 -4.52 15.27 8.75
CA GLU A 44 -3.74 15.19 9.99
C GLU A 44 -2.54 14.26 9.85
N VAL A 45 -2.71 13.08 9.25
CA VAL A 45 -1.59 12.16 8.96
C VAL A 45 -0.53 12.86 8.10
N TYR A 46 -0.94 13.59 7.05
CA TYR A 46 -0.01 14.36 6.22
C TYR A 46 0.74 15.43 7.03
N ARG A 47 0.03 16.25 7.83
CA ARG A 47 0.64 17.31 8.66
C ARG A 47 1.64 16.75 9.67
N LEU A 48 1.41 15.54 10.17
CA LEU A 48 2.30 14.85 11.09
C LEU A 48 3.45 14.09 10.40
N GLY A 49 3.56 14.17 9.07
CA GLY A 49 4.59 13.46 8.30
C GLY A 49 4.38 11.94 8.24
N GLY A 50 3.17 11.45 8.54
CA GLY A 50 2.85 10.03 8.70
C GLY A 50 2.74 9.22 7.40
N ILE A 51 3.05 9.80 6.23
CA ILE A 51 3.02 9.10 4.93
C ILE A 51 4.31 8.33 4.67
N ALA A 52 5.46 8.86 5.09
CA ALA A 52 6.77 8.27 4.78
C ALA A 52 6.95 6.89 5.45
N LYS A 53 6.50 6.73 6.69
CA LYS A 53 6.72 5.49 7.44
C LYS A 53 5.96 4.28 6.89
N PRO A 54 4.66 4.37 6.54
CA PRO A 54 3.98 3.29 5.84
C PRO A 54 4.66 2.88 4.52
N ILE A 55 5.25 3.82 3.78
CA ILE A 55 6.00 3.52 2.55
C ILE A 55 7.25 2.69 2.86
N GLU A 56 8.00 3.06 3.89
CA GLU A 56 9.16 2.29 4.36
C GLU A 56 8.77 0.87 4.79
N LEU A 57 7.63 0.74 5.50
CA LEU A 57 7.12 -0.53 6.01
C LEU A 57 6.63 -1.49 4.90
N LEU A 58 6.45 -1.02 3.65
CA LEU A 58 6.28 -1.92 2.50
C LEU A 58 7.51 -2.81 2.26
N ARG A 59 8.68 -2.48 2.85
CA ARG A 59 9.90 -3.31 2.82
C ARG A 59 10.02 -4.28 4.00
N SER A 60 9.07 -4.28 4.94
CA SER A 60 9.08 -5.20 6.09
C SER A 60 9.16 -6.66 5.64
N SER A 61 9.74 -7.52 6.47
CA SER A 61 9.68 -8.98 6.26
C SER A 61 8.33 -9.58 6.70
N ASP A 62 7.56 -8.87 7.51
CA ASP A 62 6.25 -9.34 8.01
C ASP A 62 5.12 -8.95 7.04
N GLU A 63 4.37 -9.95 6.58
CA GLU A 63 3.28 -9.77 5.62
C GLU A 63 2.10 -8.98 6.21
N ASN A 64 1.83 -9.08 7.52
CA ASN A 64 0.76 -8.29 8.16
C ASN A 64 1.14 -6.82 8.16
N VAL A 65 2.40 -6.48 8.46
CA VAL A 65 2.93 -5.12 8.38
C VAL A 65 2.84 -4.59 6.95
N GLN A 66 3.24 -5.40 5.95
CA GLN A 66 3.12 -5.03 4.54
C GLN A 66 1.66 -4.76 4.14
N GLN A 67 0.74 -5.68 4.46
CA GLN A 67 -0.68 -5.57 4.13
C GLN A 67 -1.32 -4.35 4.80
N ALA A 68 -1.09 -4.17 6.10
CA ALA A 68 -1.63 -3.05 6.86
C ALA A 68 -1.09 -1.71 6.31
N SER A 69 0.20 -1.64 5.98
CA SER A 69 0.82 -0.43 5.43
C SER A 69 0.31 -0.10 4.03
N ALA A 70 0.17 -1.11 3.16
CA ALA A 70 -0.41 -0.94 1.83
C ALA A 70 -1.87 -0.48 1.90
N GLY A 71 -2.66 -1.08 2.79
CA GLY A 71 -4.04 -0.70 3.04
C GLY A 71 -4.18 0.73 3.59
N ALA A 72 -3.33 1.12 4.54
CA ALA A 72 -3.29 2.47 5.07
C ALA A 72 -2.97 3.49 3.97
N LEU A 73 -1.94 3.24 3.16
CA LEU A 73 -1.57 4.10 2.03
C LEU A 73 -2.71 4.22 1.01
N ARG A 74 -3.34 3.11 0.63
CA ARG A 74 -4.48 3.11 -0.30
C ARG A 74 -5.58 4.06 0.14
N ASN A 75 -5.93 4.03 1.43
CA ASN A 75 -6.96 4.89 2.00
C ASN A 75 -6.49 6.35 2.14
N LEU A 76 -5.25 6.56 2.57
CA LEU A 76 -4.65 7.89 2.72
C LEU A 76 -4.66 8.69 1.42
N VAL A 77 -4.43 8.04 0.27
CA VAL A 77 -4.36 8.72 -1.03
C VAL A 77 -5.71 8.84 -1.73
N PHE A 78 -6.72 8.08 -1.28
CA PHE A 78 -8.04 8.08 -1.92
C PHE A 78 -8.67 9.47 -1.86
N ARG A 79 -8.98 10.04 -3.03
CA ARG A 79 -9.55 11.40 -3.19
C ARG A 79 -8.76 12.52 -2.50
N ASN A 80 -7.46 12.33 -2.25
CA ASN A 80 -6.63 13.32 -1.56
C ASN A 80 -5.37 13.67 -2.40
N PRO A 81 -5.42 14.74 -3.24
CA PRO A 81 -4.31 15.13 -4.11
C PRO A 81 -3.00 15.41 -3.35
N THR A 82 -3.08 16.04 -2.18
CA THR A 82 -1.92 16.33 -1.33
C THR A 82 -1.19 15.05 -0.95
N ASN A 83 -1.92 14.05 -0.46
CA ASN A 83 -1.34 12.79 -0.03
C ASN A 83 -0.79 11.97 -1.21
N LYS A 84 -1.41 12.06 -2.40
CA LYS A 84 -0.89 11.43 -3.62
C LYS A 84 0.45 12.03 -4.03
N LEU A 85 0.53 13.36 -4.08
CA LEU A 85 1.76 14.06 -4.43
C LEU A 85 2.88 13.79 -3.42
N GLU A 86 2.54 13.72 -2.13
CA GLU A 86 3.50 13.37 -1.09
C GLU A 86 3.97 11.91 -1.20
N THR A 87 3.06 10.98 -1.47
CA THR A 87 3.41 9.57 -1.72
C THR A 87 4.40 9.46 -2.88
N ARG A 88 4.20 10.22 -3.97
CA ARG A 88 5.18 10.30 -5.06
C ARG A 88 6.52 10.86 -4.60
N ARG A 89 6.54 11.97 -3.86
CA ARG A 89 7.78 12.61 -3.36
C ARG A 89 8.62 11.67 -2.49
N GLN A 90 7.96 10.79 -1.74
CA GLN A 90 8.60 9.77 -0.89
C GLN A 90 8.98 8.49 -1.66
N ASN A 91 8.97 8.49 -2.99
CA ASN A 91 9.21 7.33 -3.86
C ASN A 91 8.21 6.17 -3.64
N GLY A 92 6.99 6.46 -3.15
CA GLY A 92 6.00 5.44 -2.80
C GLY A 92 5.53 4.59 -3.98
N ILE A 93 5.50 5.13 -5.20
CA ILE A 93 5.17 4.35 -6.42
C ILE A 93 6.21 3.23 -6.61
N ARG A 94 7.50 3.56 -6.49
CA ARG A 94 8.59 2.58 -6.66
C ARG A 94 8.57 1.50 -5.58
N GLU A 95 8.29 1.87 -4.33
CA GLU A 95 8.17 0.90 -3.24
C GLU A 95 6.98 -0.03 -3.40
N CYS A 96 5.82 0.53 -3.80
CA CYS A 96 4.62 -0.25 -4.11
C CYS A 96 4.90 -1.28 -5.21
N VAL A 97 5.51 -0.83 -6.31
CA VAL A 97 5.89 -1.69 -7.44
C VAL A 97 6.93 -2.75 -7.02
N SER A 98 7.91 -2.37 -6.20
CA SER A 98 8.93 -3.29 -5.68
C SER A 98 8.31 -4.41 -4.84
N LEU A 99 7.32 -4.10 -4.01
CA LEU A 99 6.60 -5.12 -3.24
C LEU A 99 5.73 -5.99 -4.16
N LEU A 100 5.02 -5.39 -5.12
CA LEU A 100 4.17 -6.11 -6.08
C LEU A 100 4.97 -7.14 -6.91
N ARG A 101 6.22 -6.83 -7.27
CA ARG A 101 7.11 -7.77 -7.98
C ARG A 101 7.40 -9.04 -7.19
N ARG A 102 7.56 -8.93 -5.87
CA ARG A 102 8.08 -10.04 -5.03
C ARG A 102 7.01 -10.75 -4.21
N THR A 103 5.89 -10.10 -3.92
CA THR A 103 4.84 -10.71 -3.10
C THR A 103 4.05 -11.76 -3.88
N GLY A 104 3.80 -12.90 -3.24
CA GLY A 104 2.83 -13.91 -3.68
C GLY A 104 1.49 -13.82 -2.94
N ASN A 105 1.37 -12.94 -1.94
CA ASN A 105 0.17 -12.80 -1.14
C ASN A 105 -0.87 -11.96 -1.90
N THR A 106 -1.98 -12.61 -2.25
CA THR A 106 -3.08 -12.02 -3.03
C THR A 106 -3.71 -10.81 -2.36
N GLU A 107 -3.85 -10.80 -1.04
CA GLU A 107 -4.46 -9.67 -0.33
C GLU A 107 -3.53 -8.45 -0.38
N ILE A 108 -2.21 -8.64 -0.25
CA ILE A 108 -1.24 -7.57 -0.45
C ILE A 108 -1.32 -7.03 -1.89
N GLN A 109 -1.41 -7.93 -2.89
CA GLN A 109 -1.57 -7.52 -4.30
C GLN A 109 -2.81 -6.64 -4.49
N LYS A 110 -3.97 -7.03 -3.96
CA LYS A 110 -5.22 -6.23 -4.00
C LYS A 110 -5.05 -4.83 -3.40
N GLN A 111 -4.33 -4.72 -2.28
CA GLN A 111 -4.09 -3.41 -1.67
C GLN A 111 -3.15 -2.54 -2.52
N LEU A 112 -2.08 -3.12 -3.07
CA LEU A 112 -1.11 -2.40 -3.89
C LEU A 112 -1.68 -1.96 -5.25
N THR A 113 -2.41 -2.83 -5.94
CA THR A 113 -3.09 -2.48 -7.20
C THR A 113 -4.14 -1.41 -6.96
N GLY A 114 -4.90 -1.50 -5.86
CA GLY A 114 -5.85 -0.47 -5.44
C GLY A 114 -5.18 0.87 -5.10
N LEU A 115 -4.00 0.85 -4.47
CA LEU A 115 -3.19 2.04 -4.23
C LEU A 115 -2.73 2.69 -5.55
N LEU A 116 -2.17 1.91 -6.47
CA LEU A 116 -1.74 2.40 -7.79
C LEU A 116 -2.90 2.95 -8.62
N TRP A 117 -4.07 2.31 -8.56
CA TRP A 117 -5.28 2.81 -9.18
C TRP A 117 -5.72 4.16 -8.60
N ASN A 118 -5.69 4.32 -7.27
CA ASN A 118 -5.99 5.61 -6.66
C ASN A 118 -5.00 6.69 -7.10
N LEU A 119 -3.70 6.37 -7.20
CA LEU A 119 -2.66 7.30 -7.64
C LEU A 119 -2.82 7.71 -9.11
N SER A 120 -3.26 6.79 -9.99
CA SER A 120 -3.40 7.04 -11.43
C SER A 120 -4.45 8.06 -11.82
N SER A 121 -5.34 8.42 -10.88
CA SER A 121 -6.34 9.46 -11.09
C SER A 121 -5.79 10.90 -10.99
N THR A 122 -4.47 11.07 -10.81
CA THR A 122 -3.79 12.37 -10.74
C THR A 122 -2.82 12.50 -11.91
N ASP A 123 -3.02 13.52 -12.74
CA ASP A 123 -2.32 13.69 -14.01
C ASP A 123 -0.81 13.78 -13.84
N GLU A 124 -0.35 14.45 -12.80
CA GLU A 124 1.07 14.62 -12.50
C GLU A 124 1.79 13.30 -12.20
N LEU A 125 1.06 12.25 -11.82
CA LEU A 125 1.64 10.94 -11.46
C LEU A 125 1.62 9.95 -12.63
N LYS A 126 0.96 10.27 -13.76
CA LYS A 126 0.74 9.33 -14.86
C LYS A 126 2.05 8.86 -15.50
N GLU A 127 2.98 9.77 -15.75
CA GLU A 127 4.29 9.43 -16.34
C GLU A 127 5.07 8.44 -15.45
N ASP A 128 5.12 8.68 -14.13
CA ASP A 128 5.78 7.78 -13.18
C ASP A 128 5.11 6.40 -13.16
N LEU A 129 3.77 6.36 -13.23
CA LEU A 129 3.01 5.12 -13.25
C LEU A 129 3.19 4.33 -14.55
N ILE A 130 3.22 5.01 -15.69
CA ILE A 130 3.47 4.37 -17.00
C ILE A 130 4.88 3.79 -17.03
N HIS A 131 5.88 4.53 -16.53
CA HIS A 131 7.26 4.07 -16.56
C HIS A 131 7.54 2.96 -15.54
N ASP A 132 7.15 3.16 -14.28
CA ASP A 132 7.55 2.27 -13.18
C ASP A 132 6.53 1.14 -12.94
N ALA A 133 5.23 1.42 -13.00
CA ALA A 133 4.19 0.49 -12.55
C ALA A 133 3.60 -0.37 -13.68
N LEU A 134 3.40 0.19 -14.88
CA LEU A 134 2.76 -0.51 -15.99
C LEU A 134 3.42 -1.86 -16.33
N PRO A 135 4.77 -1.97 -16.47
CA PRO A 135 5.39 -3.26 -16.79
C PRO A 135 5.07 -4.34 -15.75
N VAL A 136 5.10 -3.97 -14.47
CA VAL A 136 4.85 -4.91 -13.37
C VAL A 136 3.39 -5.29 -13.27
N LEU A 137 2.47 -4.35 -13.46
CA LEU A 137 1.05 -4.64 -13.50
C LEU A 137 0.74 -5.60 -14.65
N THR A 138 1.34 -5.40 -15.83
CA THR A 138 1.20 -6.31 -16.96
C THR A 138 1.68 -7.72 -16.62
N ASP A 139 2.92 -7.84 -16.14
CA ASP A 139 3.56 -9.15 -15.94
C ASP A 139 3.01 -9.92 -14.72
N ARG A 140 2.62 -9.22 -13.66
CA ARG A 140 2.24 -9.83 -12.37
C ARG A 140 0.74 -9.94 -12.16
N VAL A 141 -0.06 -9.13 -12.86
CA VAL A 141 -1.51 -9.06 -12.66
C VAL A 141 -2.23 -9.33 -13.98
N ILE A 142 -2.04 -8.52 -15.01
CA ILE A 142 -2.85 -8.64 -16.22
C ILE A 142 -2.62 -9.97 -16.94
N VAL A 143 -1.37 -10.33 -17.24
CA VAL A 143 -1.07 -11.58 -17.97
C VAL A 143 -1.50 -12.82 -17.19
N PRO A 144 -1.11 -13.02 -15.91
CA PRO A 144 -1.49 -14.22 -15.16
C PRO A 144 -3.00 -14.38 -14.97
N PHE A 145 -3.74 -13.27 -14.86
CA PHE A 145 -5.19 -13.29 -14.62
C PHE A 145 -6.03 -13.22 -15.91
N SER A 146 -5.42 -12.89 -17.05
CA SER A 146 -6.12 -12.84 -18.36
C SER A 146 -6.46 -14.21 -18.95
N GLY A 147 -5.90 -15.30 -18.40
CA GLY A 147 -5.98 -16.64 -19.01
C GLY A 147 -5.10 -16.79 -20.25
N TRP A 148 -4.30 -15.78 -20.59
CA TRP A 148 -3.38 -15.80 -21.72
C TRP A 148 -2.14 -16.61 -21.35
N CYS A 149 -2.16 -17.91 -21.68
CA CYS A 149 -0.98 -18.75 -21.56
C CYS A 149 -0.09 -18.56 -22.81
N GLU A 150 1.08 -17.94 -22.66
CA GLU A 150 2.16 -18.20 -23.60
C GLU A 150 2.57 -19.67 -23.43
N GLY A 151 2.55 -20.43 -24.52
CA GLY A 151 2.79 -21.86 -24.50
C GLY A 151 4.12 -22.23 -23.84
N ILE A 152 4.06 -23.32 -23.06
CA ILE A 152 5.17 -24.16 -22.57
C ILE A 152 5.83 -23.66 -21.26
N SER A 153 5.24 -24.01 -20.12
CA SER A 153 5.81 -25.02 -19.21
C SER A 153 5.08 -25.02 -17.86
N ASN A 154 4.32 -26.09 -17.63
CA ASN A 154 4.09 -26.80 -16.38
C ASN A 154 4.56 -26.14 -15.06
N ARG A 155 4.04 -24.97 -14.71
CA ARG A 155 3.99 -24.49 -13.32
C ARG A 155 2.54 -24.58 -12.89
N SER A 156 2.35 -25.33 -11.82
CA SER A 156 1.10 -25.58 -11.12
C SER A 156 0.18 -24.37 -11.23
N ARG A 157 -1.05 -24.58 -11.71
CA ARG A 157 -2.15 -23.62 -11.58
C ARG A 157 -2.31 -23.32 -10.08
N GLU A 158 -1.61 -22.31 -9.58
CA GLU A 158 -2.05 -21.66 -8.35
C GLU A 158 -3.42 -21.08 -8.67
N ILE A 159 -4.40 -21.47 -7.86
CA ILE A 159 -5.79 -21.09 -8.06
C ILE A 159 -5.85 -19.57 -7.85
N VAL A 160 -5.88 -18.87 -8.96
CA VAL A 160 -5.95 -17.43 -9.04
C VAL A 160 -7.34 -17.01 -8.53
N ASP A 161 -7.38 -16.19 -7.46
CA ASP A 161 -8.63 -15.67 -6.90
C ASP A 161 -9.36 -14.80 -7.95
N PRO A 162 -10.62 -15.10 -8.29
CA PRO A 162 -11.38 -14.34 -9.28
C PRO A 162 -11.70 -12.89 -8.88
N GLU A 163 -11.43 -12.47 -7.64
CA GLU A 163 -11.70 -11.10 -7.15
C GLU A 163 -10.48 -10.16 -7.10
N VAL A 164 -9.36 -10.51 -7.75
CA VAL A 164 -8.17 -9.63 -7.86
C VAL A 164 -8.29 -8.64 -9.00
#